data_AF-A0A968TXB4-F1
#
_entry.id   AF-A0A968TXB4-F1
#
_cell.length_a   1.000
_cell.length_b   1.000
_cell.length_c   1.000
_cell.angle_alpha   90.00
_cell.angle_beta   90.00
_cell.angle_gamma   90.00
#
_symmetry.space_group_name_H-M   'P 1'
#
loop_
_entity.id
_entity.type
_entity.pdbx_description
1 polymer ?
#
loop_
_entity_poly.entity_id
_entity_poly.type
_entity_poly.pdbx_seq_one_letter_code
_entity_poly.pdbx_strand_id
1 'polypeptide(L)'
;ARPRRLPAGPDTEFSDAVALQLPVTLPTGVRLPYFLFGDAQNPVELWFADLADTSQAKAFLGRGSAAIAPADAPPPEMVASYEDGVWSVIFKRSRKERGVVPFNEGTFVPVAFSVWDGFNRERGNKRGMTAWYFLYLEPLEQPSPVGPMVKAAAIVLILELLIVALVLRHHRKNQQAHTVGAAQPAGA
;
A
#
# COMPACT_ATOMS: atom_id res chain seq x y z
N ALA A 1 2.84 13.60 -27.80
CA ALA A 1 1.93 14.76 -27.92
C ALA A 1 2.47 15.88 -27.03
N ARG A 2 2.55 17.13 -27.51
CA ARG A 2 2.94 18.27 -26.65
C ARG A 2 1.70 18.74 -25.87
N PRO A 3 1.80 19.06 -24.57
CA PRO A 3 0.70 19.67 -23.84
C PRO A 3 0.42 21.06 -24.42
N ARG A 4 -0.84 21.30 -24.80
CA ARG A 4 -1.34 22.58 -25.30
C ARG A 4 -1.37 23.57 -24.13
N ARG A 5 -0.55 24.62 -24.17
CA ARG A 5 -0.71 25.77 -23.26
C ARG A 5 -2.06 26.41 -23.53
N LEU A 6 -2.89 26.54 -22.50
CA LEU A 6 -4.15 27.26 -22.57
C LEU A 6 -3.87 28.77 -22.77
N PRO A 7 -4.67 29.47 -23.59
CA PRO A 7 -4.65 30.93 -23.61
C PRO A 7 -5.11 31.44 -22.23
N ALA A 8 -4.42 32.46 -21.70
CA ALA A 8 -4.84 33.15 -20.49
C ALA A 8 -6.24 33.75 -20.73
N GLY A 9 -7.26 33.13 -20.13
CA GLY A 9 -8.59 33.71 -20.05
C GLY A 9 -8.56 35.00 -19.21
N PRO A 10 -9.54 35.90 -19.39
CA PRO A 10 -9.59 37.17 -18.68
C PRO A 10 -9.61 36.91 -17.16
N ASP A 11 -8.69 37.54 -16.43
CA ASP A 11 -8.49 37.52 -14.97
C ASP A 11 -9.52 36.72 -14.16
N THR A 12 -9.44 35.39 -14.22
CA THR A 12 -10.03 34.54 -13.20
C THR A 12 -9.22 34.77 -11.94
N GLU A 13 -9.73 35.62 -11.05
CA GLU A 13 -9.04 36.10 -9.83
C GLU A 13 -8.56 34.94 -8.91
N PHE A 14 -9.08 33.73 -9.13
CA PHE A 14 -8.76 32.53 -8.38
C PHE A 14 -8.57 31.32 -9.29
N SER A 15 -7.40 30.71 -9.19
CA SER A 15 -7.04 29.40 -9.76
C SER A 15 -7.67 28.22 -9.02
N ASP A 16 -7.88 27.10 -9.71
CA ASP A 16 -8.20 25.82 -9.08
C ASP A 16 -6.99 25.28 -8.30
N ALA A 17 -7.25 24.51 -7.25
CA ALA A 17 -6.17 23.87 -6.51
C ALA A 17 -6.56 22.50 -5.98
N VAL A 18 -5.56 21.66 -5.77
CA VAL A 18 -5.71 20.37 -5.12
C VAL A 18 -4.64 20.19 -4.06
N ALA A 19 -5.00 19.54 -2.96
CA ALA A 19 -4.06 19.06 -1.97
C ALA A 19 -4.30 17.61 -1.63
N LEU A 20 -3.21 16.90 -1.40
CA LEU A 20 -3.17 15.58 -0.81
C LEU A 20 -2.55 15.73 0.59
N GLN A 21 -3.15 15.12 1.61
CA GLN A 21 -2.61 15.10 2.96
C GLN A 21 -2.25 13.68 3.42
N LEU A 22 -1.09 13.56 4.05
CA LEU A 22 -0.55 12.33 4.63
C LEU A 22 -0.15 12.60 6.07
N PRO A 23 -0.26 11.64 7.00
CA PRO A 23 0.35 11.81 8.32
C PRO A 23 1.87 11.91 8.18
N VAL A 24 2.52 12.76 8.98
CA VAL A 24 4.01 12.82 9.00
C VAL A 24 4.60 11.53 9.60
N THR A 25 3.88 10.90 10.52
CA THR A 25 4.24 9.64 11.16
C THR A 25 3.05 8.69 11.13
N LEU A 26 3.27 7.43 10.78
CA LEU A 26 2.18 6.45 10.74
C LEU A 26 1.50 6.33 12.11
N PRO A 27 0.16 6.46 12.17
CA PRO A 27 -0.57 6.22 13.41
C PRO A 27 -0.40 4.76 13.85
N THR A 28 -0.12 4.55 15.13
CA THR A 28 0.05 3.20 15.73
C THR A 28 -1.26 2.66 16.34
N GLY A 29 -2.34 3.44 16.30
CA GLY A 29 -3.64 3.07 16.83
C GLY A 29 -4.79 3.51 15.92
N VAL A 30 -6.01 3.48 16.45
CA VAL A 30 -7.23 3.82 15.71
C VAL A 30 -7.40 5.32 15.44
N ARG A 31 -6.63 6.17 16.14
CA ARG A 31 -6.74 7.62 16.01
C ARG A 31 -5.93 8.10 14.81
N LEU A 32 -6.64 8.58 13.80
CA LEU A 32 -6.06 9.31 12.68
C LEU A 32 -5.85 10.79 13.04
N PRO A 33 -4.95 11.50 12.33
CA PRO A 33 -4.84 12.95 12.47
C PRO A 33 -6.18 13.64 12.22
N TYR A 34 -6.41 14.77 12.89
CA TYR A 34 -7.59 15.57 12.64
C TYR A 34 -7.70 15.94 11.15
N PHE A 35 -8.91 15.85 10.58
CA PHE A 35 -9.09 15.91 9.13
C PHE A 35 -8.80 17.31 8.54
N LEU A 36 -8.95 18.39 9.32
CA LEU A 36 -8.57 19.75 8.92
C LEU A 36 -7.07 19.98 9.10
N PHE A 37 -6.28 19.27 8.30
CA PHE A 37 -4.81 19.40 8.26
C PHE A 37 -4.09 19.05 9.56
N GLY A 38 -4.53 17.98 10.22
CA GLY A 38 -3.87 17.44 11.42
C GLY A 38 -4.12 18.25 12.68
N ASP A 39 -3.31 17.96 13.69
CA ASP A 39 -3.28 18.66 14.97
C ASP A 39 -1.84 18.72 15.51
N ALA A 40 -1.65 19.40 16.64
CA ALA A 40 -0.31 19.58 17.22
C ALA A 40 0.40 18.25 17.57
N GLN A 41 -0.36 17.20 17.92
CA GLN A 41 0.18 15.88 18.26
C GLN A 41 0.30 14.98 17.04
N ASN A 42 -0.61 15.13 16.07
CA ASN A 42 -0.68 14.34 14.85
C ASN A 42 -0.60 15.28 13.64
N PRO A 43 0.60 15.78 13.30
CA PRO A 43 0.76 16.64 12.14
C PRO A 43 0.60 15.86 10.83
N VAL A 44 0.23 16.58 9.78
CA VAL A 44 0.16 16.06 8.41
C VAL A 44 1.11 16.81 7.50
N GLU A 45 1.63 16.12 6.52
CA GLU A 45 2.25 16.69 5.34
C GLU A 45 1.16 16.95 4.29
N LEU A 46 1.19 18.13 3.68
CA LEU A 46 0.30 18.54 2.61
C LEU A 46 1.10 18.71 1.34
N TRP A 47 0.74 17.98 0.30
CA TRP A 47 1.19 18.24 -1.05
C TRP A 47 0.16 19.10 -1.74
N PHE A 48 0.54 20.31 -2.11
CA PHE A 48 -0.36 21.31 -2.64
C PHE A 48 0.03 21.67 -4.07
N ALA A 49 -0.97 21.73 -4.95
CA ALA A 49 -0.85 22.17 -6.32
C ALA A 49 -1.80 23.34 -6.55
N ASP A 50 -1.24 24.48 -6.95
CA ASP A 50 -1.99 25.59 -7.54
C ASP A 50 -1.99 25.39 -9.05
N LEU A 51 -3.16 25.16 -9.65
CA LEU A 51 -3.25 24.74 -11.04
C LEU A 51 -3.07 25.90 -12.04
N ALA A 52 -2.80 27.11 -11.56
CA ALA A 52 -2.28 28.23 -12.35
C ALA A 52 -0.80 28.01 -12.69
N ASP A 53 -0.06 27.30 -11.84
CA ASP A 53 1.31 26.86 -12.11
C ASP A 53 1.39 25.33 -12.03
N THR A 54 1.20 24.69 -13.18
CA THR A 54 1.22 23.23 -13.32
C THR A 54 2.64 22.64 -13.28
N SER A 55 3.68 23.44 -13.05
CA SER A 55 5.08 22.99 -13.12
C SER A 55 5.68 22.57 -11.78
N GLN A 56 5.15 23.07 -10.66
CA GLN A 56 5.73 22.85 -9.33
C GLN A 56 4.68 22.64 -8.25
N ALA A 57 4.87 21.60 -7.45
CA ALA A 57 4.08 21.40 -6.23
C ALA A 57 4.78 22.07 -5.06
N LYS A 58 4.01 22.31 -4.00
CA LYS A 58 4.49 22.81 -2.71
C LYS A 58 4.23 21.75 -1.64
N ALA A 59 5.10 21.68 -0.66
CA ALA A 59 4.88 20.85 0.53
C ALA A 59 4.72 21.75 1.77
N PHE A 60 3.73 21.42 2.59
CA PHE A 60 3.45 22.11 3.84
C PHE A 60 3.33 21.12 5.01
N LEU A 61 3.67 21.58 6.19
CA LEU A 61 3.41 20.92 7.45
C LEU A 61 2.16 21.53 8.09
N GLY A 62 1.11 20.72 8.22
CA GLY A 62 -0.13 21.07 8.91
C GLY A 62 -0.13 20.57 10.35
N ARG A 63 -0.35 21.48 11.29
CA ARG A 63 -0.67 21.18 12.71
C ARG A 63 -2.09 21.66 13.05
N GLY A 64 -2.98 21.54 12.07
CA GLY A 64 -4.31 22.15 12.04
C GLY A 64 -4.42 23.24 10.99
N SER A 65 -5.63 23.52 10.52
CA SER A 65 -5.85 24.48 9.43
C SER A 65 -5.47 25.93 9.72
N ALA A 66 -5.32 26.29 11.00
CA ALA A 66 -4.82 27.61 11.41
C ALA A 66 -3.30 27.66 11.59
N ALA A 67 -2.62 26.51 11.49
CA ALA A 67 -1.18 26.35 11.75
C ALA A 67 -0.54 25.52 10.63
N ILE A 68 -0.37 26.16 9.48
CA ILE A 68 0.28 25.59 8.30
C ILE A 68 1.59 26.33 8.08
N ALA A 69 2.68 25.59 7.91
CA ALA A 69 4.01 26.12 7.62
C ALA A 69 4.61 25.39 6.42
N PRO A 70 5.62 25.95 5.72
CA PRO A 70 6.39 25.19 4.75
C PRO A 70 6.93 23.88 5.36
N ALA A 71 6.89 22.79 4.61
CA ALA A 71 7.50 21.54 5.05
C ALA A 71 9.03 21.61 4.91
N ASP A 72 9.74 20.93 5.81
CA ASP A 72 11.19 20.75 5.68
C ASP A 72 11.56 19.70 4.62
N ALA A 73 10.62 18.81 4.30
CA ALA A 73 10.80 17.79 3.28
C ALA A 73 10.68 18.38 1.87
N PRO A 74 11.41 17.85 0.88
CA PRO A 74 11.28 18.29 -0.50
C PRO A 74 9.84 18.15 -1.01
N PRO A 75 9.33 19.11 -1.80
CA PRO A 75 8.03 18.96 -2.44
C PRO A 75 8.05 17.78 -3.42
N PRO A 76 6.91 17.10 -3.63
CA PRO A 76 6.83 16.06 -4.63
C PRO A 76 7.02 16.65 -6.03
N GLU A 77 7.49 15.83 -6.97
CA GLU A 77 7.33 16.11 -8.39
C GLU A 77 5.84 16.12 -8.74
N MET A 78 5.44 16.98 -9.68
CA MET A 78 4.06 17.05 -10.15
C MET A 78 3.98 17.14 -11.66
N VAL A 79 2.96 16.49 -12.21
CA VAL A 79 2.46 16.76 -13.56
C VAL A 79 0.96 16.98 -13.48
N ALA A 80 0.48 18.06 -14.11
CA ALA A 80 -0.94 18.33 -14.22
C ALA A 80 -1.35 18.60 -15.68
N SER A 81 -2.55 18.16 -16.05
CA SER A 81 -3.17 18.41 -17.35
C SER A 81 -4.67 18.67 -17.20
N TYR A 82 -5.22 19.42 -18.15
CA TYR A 82 -6.65 19.71 -18.22
C TYR A 82 -7.19 19.26 -19.57
N GLU A 83 -8.17 18.37 -19.55
CA GLU A 83 -8.80 17.79 -20.74
C GLU A 83 -10.29 17.60 -20.47
N ASP A 84 -11.13 18.01 -21.43
CA ASP A 84 -12.60 17.82 -21.40
C ASP A 84 -13.31 18.22 -20.09
N GLY A 85 -12.88 19.34 -19.48
CA GLY A 85 -13.50 19.84 -18.26
C GLY A 85 -12.94 19.23 -16.97
N VAL A 86 -11.90 18.41 -17.05
CA VAL A 86 -11.37 17.64 -15.92
C VAL A 86 -9.87 17.90 -15.74
N TRP A 87 -9.50 18.21 -14.50
CA TRP A 87 -8.10 18.23 -14.08
C TRP A 87 -7.60 16.83 -13.75
N SER A 88 -6.43 16.48 -14.29
CA SER A 88 -5.64 15.31 -13.89
C SER A 88 -4.34 15.78 -13.26
N VAL A 89 -4.09 15.39 -12.01
CA VAL A 89 -2.90 15.80 -11.24
C VAL A 89 -2.22 14.56 -10.69
N ILE A 90 -0.94 14.42 -10.99
CA ILE A 90 -0.10 13.33 -10.53
C ILE A 90 0.99 13.90 -9.64
N PHE A 91 1.03 13.46 -8.38
CA PHE A 91 2.16 13.69 -7.49
C PHE A 91 3.08 12.47 -7.47
N LYS A 92 4.38 12.71 -7.47
CA LYS A 92 5.40 11.67 -7.44
C LYS A 92 6.47 12.02 -6.40
N ARG A 93 6.72 11.08 -5.49
CA ARG A 93 7.79 11.16 -4.48
C ARG A 93 8.50 9.81 -4.39
N SER A 94 9.77 9.83 -3.99
CA SER A 94 10.46 8.63 -3.52
C SER A 94 9.66 7.92 -2.42
N ARG A 95 9.70 6.59 -2.40
CA ARG A 95 9.08 5.78 -1.34
C ARG A 95 9.79 5.93 0.01
N LYS A 96 11.09 6.20 -0.02
CA LYS A 96 11.91 6.46 1.16
C LYS A 96 12.37 7.90 1.07
N GLU A 97 11.76 8.75 1.88
CA GLU A 97 12.09 10.17 1.99
C GLU A 97 12.27 10.51 3.47
N ARG A 98 13.22 11.40 3.79
CA ARG A 98 13.51 11.77 5.18
C ARG A 98 12.49 12.79 5.70
N GLY A 99 12.17 12.68 6.99
CA GLY A 99 11.31 13.67 7.68
C GLY A 99 9.81 13.54 7.39
N VAL A 100 9.40 12.53 6.63
CA VAL A 100 8.01 12.26 6.22
C VAL A 100 7.71 10.76 6.28
N VAL A 101 6.44 10.40 6.12
CA VAL A 101 6.03 8.99 6.15
C VAL A 101 6.64 8.20 4.98
N PRO A 102 7.34 7.08 5.24
CA PRO A 102 7.80 6.20 4.18
C PRO A 102 6.65 5.37 3.61
N PHE A 103 6.70 5.12 2.30
CA PHE A 103 5.77 4.25 1.59
C PHE A 103 6.31 2.82 1.53
N ASN A 104 6.25 2.11 2.65
CA ASN A 104 6.67 0.72 2.76
C ASN A 104 5.60 -0.23 2.19
N GLU A 105 6.05 -1.36 1.64
CA GLU A 105 5.16 -2.45 1.24
C GLU A 105 4.45 -3.06 2.47
N GLY A 106 3.27 -3.63 2.25
CA GLY A 106 2.47 -4.26 3.30
C GLY A 106 1.95 -3.28 4.35
N THR A 107 2.04 -1.98 4.11
CA THR A 107 1.68 -0.92 5.07
C THR A 107 0.48 -0.12 4.56
N PHE A 108 -0.48 0.14 5.46
CA PHE A 108 -1.59 1.05 5.18
C PHE A 108 -1.20 2.48 5.54
N VAL A 109 -1.18 3.37 4.55
CA VAL A 109 -0.84 4.78 4.73
C VAL A 109 -2.11 5.61 4.59
N PRO A 110 -2.54 6.33 5.65
CA PRO A 110 -3.69 7.21 5.55
C PRO A 110 -3.46 8.34 4.53
N VAL A 111 -4.45 8.59 3.67
CA VAL A 111 -4.45 9.67 2.69
C VAL A 111 -5.81 10.35 2.66
N ALA A 112 -5.83 11.68 2.55
CA ALA A 112 -7.05 12.44 2.31
C ALA A 112 -6.80 13.54 1.29
N PHE A 113 -7.87 14.05 0.68
CA PHE A 113 -7.79 15.00 -0.41
C PHE A 113 -8.58 16.26 -0.09
N SER A 114 -8.13 17.37 -0.66
CA SER A 114 -8.81 18.65 -0.62
C SER A 114 -8.78 19.29 -2.00
N VAL A 115 -9.88 19.88 -2.43
CA VAL A 115 -10.02 20.52 -3.74
C VAL A 115 -10.63 21.91 -3.55
N TRP A 116 -10.09 22.88 -4.28
CA TRP A 116 -10.60 24.24 -4.32
C TRP A 116 -11.00 24.57 -5.75
N ASP A 117 -12.26 24.91 -5.92
CA ASP A 117 -12.80 25.46 -7.16
C ASP A 117 -12.54 26.97 -7.22
N GLY A 118 -11.67 27.38 -8.14
CA GLY A 118 -11.32 28.77 -8.39
C GLY A 118 -12.50 29.60 -8.90
N PHE A 119 -13.35 29.01 -9.74
CA PHE A 119 -14.56 29.67 -10.24
C PHE A 119 -15.52 30.01 -9.08
N ASN A 120 -15.67 29.09 -8.11
CA ASN A 120 -16.46 29.30 -6.90
C ASN A 120 -15.74 30.09 -5.79
N ARG A 121 -14.56 30.65 -6.09
CA ARG A 121 -13.73 31.45 -5.18
C ARG A 121 -13.43 30.70 -3.88
N GLU A 122 -13.17 29.40 -3.98
CA GLU A 122 -12.84 28.57 -2.82
C GLU A 122 -11.40 28.81 -2.38
N ARG A 123 -11.15 29.09 -1.10
CA ARG A 123 -9.82 29.32 -0.53
C ARG A 123 -9.76 28.90 0.94
N GLY A 124 -8.57 28.57 1.41
CA GLY A 124 -8.35 28.20 2.81
C GLY A 124 -9.22 27.01 3.22
N ASN A 125 -10.11 27.21 4.19
CA ASN A 125 -11.04 26.17 4.66
C ASN A 125 -12.34 26.06 3.86
N LYS A 126 -12.64 27.02 2.98
CA LYS A 126 -13.73 26.89 2.01
C LYS A 126 -13.21 26.02 0.87
N ARG A 127 -13.51 24.71 0.91
CA ARG A 127 -13.04 23.69 -0.02
C ARG A 127 -13.84 22.40 0.07
N GLY A 128 -13.84 21.60 -0.98
CA GLY A 128 -14.22 20.19 -0.91
C GLY A 128 -13.13 19.36 -0.22
N MET A 129 -13.49 18.38 0.60
CA MET A 129 -12.53 17.45 1.18
C MET A 129 -13.10 16.05 1.37
N THR A 130 -12.23 15.05 1.42
CA THR A 130 -12.60 13.67 1.69
C THR A 130 -12.44 13.30 3.16
N ALA A 131 -13.05 12.19 3.56
CA ALA A 131 -12.57 11.45 4.73
C ALA A 131 -11.18 10.85 4.47
N TRP A 132 -10.58 10.26 5.50
CA TRP A 132 -9.35 9.48 5.35
C TRP A 132 -9.62 8.17 4.61
N TYR A 133 -8.82 7.91 3.58
CA TYR A 133 -8.67 6.62 2.91
C TYR A 133 -7.34 5.99 3.31
N PHE A 134 -7.12 4.73 2.95
CA PHE A 134 -5.86 4.05 3.16
C PHE A 134 -5.28 3.61 1.82
N LEU A 135 -4.06 4.07 1.55
CA LEU A 135 -3.23 3.57 0.47
C LEU A 135 -2.50 2.31 0.96
N TYR A 136 -2.69 1.19 0.26
CA TYR A 136 -1.97 -0.05 0.53
C TYR A 136 -1.05 -0.37 -0.64
N LEU A 137 0.24 -0.56 -0.35
CA LEU A 137 1.24 -0.97 -1.34
C LEU A 137 1.48 -2.47 -1.18
N GLU A 138 1.01 -3.25 -2.14
CA GLU A 138 1.22 -4.69 -2.16
C GLU A 138 2.72 -5.02 -2.27
N PRO A 139 3.20 -6.06 -1.55
CA PRO A 139 4.56 -6.55 -1.72
C PRO A 139 4.87 -6.89 -3.18
N LEU A 140 5.98 -6.37 -3.73
CA LEU A 140 6.38 -6.66 -5.11
C LEU A 140 6.76 -8.15 -5.28
N GLU A 141 7.38 -8.73 -4.25
CA GLU A 141 7.75 -10.13 -4.22
C GLU A 141 6.73 -10.91 -3.39
N GLN A 142 5.85 -11.65 -4.07
CA GLN A 142 5.08 -12.70 -3.41
C GLN A 142 5.90 -13.99 -3.48
N PRO A 143 6.41 -14.53 -2.34
CA PRO A 143 7.22 -15.74 -2.36
C PRO A 143 6.41 -16.89 -2.99
N SER A 144 6.98 -17.53 -4.01
CA SER A 144 6.30 -18.60 -4.74
C SER A 144 5.94 -19.76 -3.80
N PRO A 145 4.67 -20.22 -3.79
CA PRO A 145 4.24 -21.32 -2.93
C PRO A 145 4.81 -22.67 -3.37
N VAL A 146 5.41 -22.76 -4.56
CA VAL A 146 5.90 -24.00 -5.16
C VAL A 146 6.95 -24.69 -4.29
N GLY A 147 7.91 -23.95 -3.73
CA GLY A 147 8.97 -24.52 -2.90
C GLY A 147 8.42 -25.26 -1.66
N PRO A 148 7.62 -24.59 -0.81
CA PRO A 148 6.93 -25.23 0.31
C PRO A 148 6.03 -26.39 -0.12
N MET A 149 5.29 -26.26 -1.23
CA MET A 149 4.40 -27.32 -1.73
C MET A 149 5.15 -28.58 -2.15
N VAL A 150 6.26 -28.43 -2.90
CA VAL A 150 7.09 -29.57 -3.31
C VAL A 150 7.69 -30.27 -2.08
N LYS A 151 8.15 -29.51 -1.08
CA LYS A 151 8.65 -30.10 0.18
C LYS A 151 7.55 -30.89 0.90
N ALA A 152 6.36 -30.32 1.03
CA ALA A 152 5.23 -30.99 1.67
C ALA A 152 4.85 -32.28 0.92
N ALA A 153 4.73 -32.22 -0.41
CA ALA A 153 4.45 -33.38 -1.25
C ALA A 153 5.51 -34.49 -1.10
N ALA A 154 6.79 -34.13 -1.06
CA ALA A 154 7.88 -35.08 -0.84
C ALA A 154 7.81 -35.74 0.54
N ILE A 155 7.49 -34.97 1.60
CA ILE A 155 7.30 -35.52 2.95
C ILE A 155 6.14 -36.52 2.98
N VAL A 156 5.00 -36.17 2.38
CA VAL A 156 3.83 -37.05 2.30
C VAL A 156 4.17 -38.34 1.55
N LEU A 157 4.83 -38.24 0.40
CA LEU A 157 5.26 -39.40 -0.39
C LEU A 157 6.21 -40.32 0.40
N ILE A 158 7.18 -39.77 1.13
CA ILE A 158 8.10 -40.56 1.95
C ILE A 158 7.35 -41.29 3.07
N LEU A 159 6.40 -40.61 3.73
CA LEU A 159 5.58 -41.24 4.77
C LEU A 159 4.73 -42.38 4.21
N GLU A 160 4.10 -42.20 3.06
CA GLU A 160 3.33 -43.25 2.38
C GLU A 160 4.21 -44.46 2.02
N LEU A 161 5.38 -44.21 1.42
CA LEU A 161 6.33 -45.28 1.09
C LEU A 161 6.82 -46.03 2.32
N LEU A 162 7.07 -45.33 3.44
CA LEU A 162 7.45 -45.95 4.71
C LEU A 162 6.32 -46.83 5.27
N ILE A 163 5.08 -46.35 5.24
CA ILE A 163 3.90 -47.13 5.68
C ILE A 163 3.77 -48.40 4.83
N VAL A 164 3.83 -48.29 3.50
CA VAL A 164 3.76 -49.43 2.59
C VAL A 164 4.90 -50.42 2.88
N ALA A 165 6.13 -49.94 3.07
CA ALA A 165 7.27 -50.80 3.38
C ALA A 165 7.11 -51.53 4.72
N LEU A 166 6.55 -50.88 5.75
CA LEU A 166 6.28 -51.49 7.05
C LEU A 166 5.19 -52.58 6.96
N VAL A 167 4.10 -52.30 6.24
CA VAL A 167 3.01 -53.26 6.00
C VAL A 167 3.53 -54.48 5.24
N LEU A 168 4.30 -54.27 4.17
CA LEU A 168 4.90 -55.34 3.39
C LEU A 168 5.87 -56.19 4.22
N ARG A 169 6.68 -55.56 5.09
CA ARG A 169 7.57 -56.28 6.03
C ARG A 169 6.78 -57.13 7.02
N HIS A 170 5.66 -56.63 7.53
CA HIS A 170 4.82 -57.36 8.49
C HIS A 170 4.14 -58.58 7.85
N HIS A 171 3.59 -58.42 6.64
CA HIS A 171 3.00 -59.55 5.90
C HIS A 171 4.01 -60.65 5.57
N ARG A 172 5.24 -60.29 5.17
CA ARG A 172 6.31 -61.28 4.91
C ARG A 172 6.69 -62.08 6.15
N LYS A 173 6.79 -61.43 7.31
CA LYS A 173 7.05 -62.12 8.59
C LYS A 173 5.93 -63.09 8.95
N ASN A 174 4.67 -62.69 8.77
CA ASN A 174 3.52 -63.55 9.06
C ASN A 174 3.43 -64.76 8.12
N GLN A 175 3.77 -64.60 6.83
CA GLN A 175 3.81 -65.72 5.89
C GLN A 175 4.93 -66.72 6.19
N GLN A 176 6.12 -66.25 6.59
CA GLN A 176 7.22 -67.13 7.02
C GLN A 176 6.89 -67.88 8.32
N ALA A 177 6.19 -67.25 9.26
CA ALA A 177 5.74 -67.92 10.48
C ALA A 177 4.72 -69.05 10.20
N HIS A 178 3.81 -68.84 9.25
CA HIS A 178 2.85 -69.87 8.85
C HIS A 178 3.48 -71.04 8.09
N THR A 179 4.48 -70.79 7.22
CA THR A 179 5.17 -71.87 6.49
C THR A 179 6.10 -72.69 7.39
N VAL A 180 6.75 -72.07 8.38
CA VAL A 180 7.58 -72.81 9.36
C VAL A 180 6.72 -73.62 10.33
N GLY A 181 5.57 -73.11 10.77
CA GLY A 181 4.63 -73.85 11.63
C GLY A 181 3.95 -75.05 10.95
N ALA A 182 3.76 -75.01 9.63
CA ALA A 182 3.21 -76.12 8.85
C ALA A 182 4.22 -77.25 8.56
N ALA A 183 5.52 -76.98 8.75
CA ALA A 183 6.61 -77.94 8.47
C ALA A 183 7.03 -78.77 9.70
N GLN A 184 6.37 -78.62 10.85
CA GLN A 184 6.62 -79.45 12.04
C GLN A 184 5.95 -80.82 11.84
N PRO A 185 6.69 -81.94 11.73
CA PRO A 185 6.06 -83.25 11.58
C PRO A 185 5.38 -83.64 12.89
N ALA A 186 4.14 -84.12 12.81
CA ALA A 186 3.48 -84.82 13.90
C ALA A 186 4.31 -86.08 14.19
N GLY A 187 5.12 -86.02 15.24
CA GLY A 187 5.88 -87.15 15.76
C GLY A 187 5.09 -87.90 16.83
N ALA A 188 5.18 -89.23 16.71
CA ALA A 188 4.70 -90.31 17.58
C ALA A 188 3.22 -90.70 17.46
#